data_AF-A0A933XFD5-F1
#
_entry.id   AF-A0A933XFD5-F1
#
_cell.length_a   1.000
_cell.length_b   1.000
_cell.length_c   1.000
_cell.angle_alpha   90.00
_cell.angle_beta   90.00
_cell.angle_gamma   90.00
#
_symmetry.space_group_name_H-M   'P 1'
#
loop_
_entity.id
_entity.type
_entity.pdbx_description
1 polymer ?
#
loop_
_entity_poly.entity_id
_entity_poly.type
_entity_poly.pdbx_seq_one_letter_code
_entity_poly.pdbx_strand_id
1 'polypeptide(L)'
;MINTDKIKSLHERLQFLKKEISKEKAKSISKKEIRKEAEHIGEYWFSGLADELYAISSLEKNVLDYYSDNFSRLIKISAPNNLKTSYEDSLKNILKKFRDELIIPLQKNPTTPSNETLLTKILGGLPNQEENEYLIEAIKCATNGYYRAAVILGWCAAIDRIQKKIEKIGFEKFNITSASLSSKTVGRFKRFNSTQNINSLSELREVFDTIVLWIIEGIGLIDSNQHTRLKGCFDLRCQCAHPGDAPITEYNLLSFFSDLNEIVFRNTKFAN
;
A
#
# COMPACT_ATOMS: atom_id res chain seq x y z
N MET A 1 13.92 1.41 2.56
CA MET A 1 15.19 0.64 2.48
C MET A 1 15.86 0.67 3.84
N ILE A 2 15.75 -0.41 4.63
CA ILE A 2 16.79 -0.65 5.65
C ILE A 2 18.01 -1.06 4.86
N ASN A 3 18.89 -0.10 4.64
CA ASN A 3 20.20 -0.46 4.18
C ASN A 3 20.80 -1.31 5.30
N THR A 4 21.18 -2.56 5.05
CA THR A 4 21.94 -3.36 6.03
C THR A 4 23.16 -2.57 6.53
N ASP A 5 23.65 -1.62 5.74
CA ASP A 5 24.68 -0.66 6.12
C ASP A 5 24.24 0.30 7.24
N LYS A 6 22.96 0.73 7.33
CA LYS A 6 22.43 1.51 8.46
C LYS A 6 22.57 0.73 9.77
N ILE A 7 22.20 -0.56 9.77
CA ILE A 7 22.28 -1.41 10.98
C ILE A 7 23.72 -1.74 11.33
N LYS A 8 24.57 -2.01 10.34
CA LYS A 8 26.01 -2.18 10.56
C LYS A 8 26.65 -0.90 11.11
N SER A 9 26.31 0.26 10.56
CA SER A 9 26.77 1.56 11.05
C SER A 9 26.30 1.82 12.48
N LEU A 10 25.05 1.51 12.80
CA LEU A 10 24.53 1.60 14.18
C LEU A 10 25.30 0.68 15.14
N HIS A 11 25.58 -0.55 14.72
CA HIS A 11 26.39 -1.49 15.49
C HIS A 11 27.82 -0.99 15.72
N GLU A 12 28.46 -0.41 14.71
CA GLU A 12 29.78 0.22 14.82
C GLU A 12 29.78 1.40 15.78
N ARG A 13 28.76 2.27 15.71
CA ARG A 13 28.57 3.40 16.64
C ARG A 13 28.39 2.93 18.08
N LEU A 14 27.58 1.90 18.31
CA LEU A 14 27.41 1.28 19.63
C LEU A 14 28.72 0.71 20.18
N GLN A 15 29.53 0.06 19.34
CA GLN A 15 30.85 -0.44 19.74
C GLN A 15 31.82 0.71 20.05
N PHE A 16 31.80 1.78 19.27
CA PHE A 16 32.61 2.97 19.52
C PHE A 16 32.22 3.62 20.85
N LEU A 17 30.92 3.85 21.08
CA LEU A 17 30.41 4.41 22.33
C LEU A 17 30.82 3.55 23.54
N LYS A 18 30.71 2.22 23.45
CA LYS A 18 31.17 1.30 24.49
C LYS A 18 32.66 1.48 24.80
N LYS A 19 33.50 1.65 23.78
CA LYS A 19 34.94 1.90 23.97
C LYS A 19 35.18 3.24 24.68
N GLU A 20 34.50 4.30 24.28
CA GLU A 20 34.64 5.62 24.90
C GLU A 20 34.21 5.61 26.38
N ILE A 21 33.11 4.93 26.71
CA ILE A 21 32.67 4.76 28.11
C ILE A 21 33.68 3.95 28.91
N SER A 22 34.25 2.89 28.32
CA SER A 22 35.22 2.05 29.02
C SER A 22 36.49 2.81 29.43
N LYS A 23 36.92 3.79 28.62
CA LYS A 23 38.05 4.68 28.90
C LYS A 23 37.78 5.68 30.02
N GLU A 24 36.53 5.93 30.38
CA GLU A 24 36.19 6.87 31.45
C GLU A 24 36.58 6.29 32.82
N LYS A 25 37.32 7.07 33.62
CA LYS A 25 37.78 6.63 34.95
C LYS A 25 36.78 6.98 36.04
N ALA A 26 35.94 7.99 35.81
CA ALA A 26 34.90 8.39 36.76
C ALA A 26 33.81 7.32 36.90
N LYS A 27 33.19 7.24 38.09
CA LYS A 27 32.05 6.35 38.36
C LYS A 27 30.79 6.77 37.60
N SER A 28 30.69 8.03 37.22
CA SER A 28 29.57 8.61 36.48
C SER A 28 30.05 9.23 35.17
N ILE A 29 29.20 9.23 34.14
CA ILE A 29 29.50 9.86 32.85
C ILE A 29 29.04 11.31 32.86
N SER A 30 29.98 12.24 33.01
CA SER A 30 29.74 13.69 32.96
C SER A 30 30.08 14.33 31.62
N LYS A 31 30.94 13.69 30.81
CA LYS A 31 31.34 14.18 29.48
C LYS A 31 30.11 14.37 28.59
N LYS A 32 29.97 15.57 28.04
CA LYS A 32 28.78 15.96 27.27
C LYS A 32 28.73 15.23 25.93
N GLU A 33 29.88 14.93 25.37
CA GLU A 33 30.08 14.27 24.08
C GLU A 33 29.57 12.83 24.13
N ILE A 34 29.96 12.08 25.17
CA ILE A 34 29.51 10.69 25.38
C ILE A 34 27.99 10.64 25.58
N ARG A 35 27.44 11.57 26.37
CA ARG A 35 26.00 11.68 26.63
C ARG A 35 25.22 11.96 25.35
N LYS A 36 25.65 12.96 24.58
CA LYS A 36 25.03 13.31 23.29
C LYS A 36 25.09 12.17 22.28
N GLU A 37 26.19 11.44 22.21
CA GLU A 37 26.30 10.31 21.30
C GLU A 37 25.36 9.16 21.72
N ALA A 38 25.23 8.88 23.03
CA ALA A 38 24.29 7.89 23.53
C ALA A 38 22.83 8.27 23.25
N GLU A 39 22.47 9.53 23.47
CA GLU A 39 21.16 10.09 23.13
C GLU A 39 20.88 9.95 21.64
N HIS A 40 21.80 10.42 20.79
CA HIS A 40 21.64 10.37 19.35
C HIS A 40 21.54 8.93 18.81
N ILE A 41 22.33 7.99 19.33
CA ILE A 41 22.22 6.57 18.95
C ILE A 41 20.82 6.02 19.31
N GLY A 42 20.31 6.38 20.48
CA GLY A 42 18.97 6.02 20.90
C GLY A 42 17.88 6.66 20.02
N GLU A 43 17.96 7.96 19.76
CA GLU A 43 17.03 8.67 18.89
C GLU A 43 17.06 8.13 17.45
N TYR A 44 18.23 7.76 16.95
CA TYR A 44 18.38 7.18 15.61
C TYR A 44 17.62 5.86 15.45
N TRP A 45 17.47 5.07 16.52
CA TRP A 45 16.60 3.91 16.51
C TRP A 45 15.14 4.31 16.26
N PHE A 46 14.66 5.36 16.93
CA PHE A 46 13.27 5.83 16.84
C PHE A 46 12.99 6.82 15.70
N SER A 47 14.01 7.31 15.00
CA SER A 47 13.86 8.23 13.86
C SER A 47 13.40 7.53 12.57
N GLY A 48 12.72 6.39 12.69
CA GLY A 48 12.23 5.56 11.59
C GLY A 48 12.96 4.23 11.40
N LEU A 49 14.14 3.99 12.01
CA LEU A 49 14.83 2.71 11.86
C LEU A 49 14.03 1.55 12.47
N ALA A 50 13.43 1.75 13.64
CA ALA A 50 12.56 0.78 14.30
C ALA A 50 11.35 0.45 13.42
N ASP A 51 10.66 1.46 12.89
CA ASP A 51 9.49 1.27 12.03
C ASP A 51 9.86 0.51 10.75
N GLU A 52 10.99 0.87 10.15
CA GLU A 52 11.52 0.13 9.01
C GLU A 52 11.75 -1.35 9.38
N LEU A 53 12.26 -1.64 10.59
CA LEU A 53 12.52 -3.01 11.06
C LEU A 53 11.24 -3.78 11.39
N TYR A 54 10.23 -3.14 11.97
CA TYR A 54 8.93 -3.75 12.24
C TYR A 54 8.19 -4.14 10.95
N ALA A 55 8.47 -3.47 9.84
CA ALA A 55 7.93 -3.82 8.53
C ALA A 55 8.56 -5.10 7.93
N ILE A 56 9.63 -5.64 8.54
CA ILE A 56 10.32 -6.83 8.03
C ILE A 56 9.75 -8.10 8.67
N SER A 57 9.14 -8.95 7.86
CA SER A 57 8.54 -10.22 8.31
C SER A 57 9.54 -11.26 8.82
N SER A 58 10.83 -11.13 8.49
CA SER A 58 11.89 -12.06 8.94
C SER A 58 12.40 -11.79 10.35
N LEU A 59 11.96 -10.70 11.00
CA LEU A 59 12.30 -10.37 12.38
C LEU A 59 11.08 -10.58 13.28
N GLU A 60 11.27 -11.30 14.38
CA GLU A 60 10.21 -11.49 15.36
C GLU A 60 9.96 -10.20 16.15
N LYS A 61 8.68 -9.87 16.39
CA LYS A 61 8.29 -8.61 17.04
C LYS A 61 8.85 -8.46 18.47
N ASN A 62 8.86 -9.55 19.24
CA ASN A 62 9.46 -9.63 20.58
C ASN A 62 10.95 -9.21 20.60
N VAL A 63 11.71 -9.51 19.54
CA VAL A 63 13.12 -9.11 19.40
C VAL A 63 13.20 -7.59 19.23
N LEU A 64 12.36 -7.02 18.37
CA LEU A 64 12.32 -5.57 18.13
C LEU A 64 11.84 -4.79 19.36
N ASP A 65 10.86 -5.32 20.09
CA ASP A 65 10.39 -4.76 21.36
C ASP A 65 11.55 -4.73 22.38
N TYR A 66 12.30 -5.84 22.51
CA TYR A 66 13.48 -5.92 23.38
C TYR A 66 14.54 -4.86 23.03
N TYR A 67 14.84 -4.66 21.75
CA TYR A 67 15.80 -3.61 21.34
C TYR A 67 15.25 -2.22 21.62
N SER A 68 13.98 -1.97 21.33
CA SER A 68 13.32 -0.68 21.57
C SER A 68 13.34 -0.30 23.06
N ASP A 69 13.13 -1.26 23.96
CA ASP A 69 13.25 -1.03 25.40
C ASP A 69 14.68 -0.65 25.82
N ASN A 70 15.69 -1.32 25.24
CA ASN A 70 17.09 -1.04 25.54
C ASN A 70 17.57 0.29 24.94
N PHE A 71 17.11 0.69 23.75
CA PHE A 71 17.39 2.02 23.18
C PHE A 71 16.68 3.12 23.96
N SER A 72 15.42 2.90 24.39
CA SER A 72 14.72 3.81 25.32
C SER A 72 15.49 3.99 26.62
N ARG A 73 16.06 2.90 27.17
CA ARG A 73 16.94 2.97 28.34
C ARG A 73 18.21 3.76 28.05
N LEU A 74 18.83 3.59 26.89
CA LEU A 74 20.04 4.32 26.48
C LEU A 74 19.79 5.83 26.42
N ILE A 75 18.64 6.26 25.91
CA ILE A 75 18.21 7.67 25.94
C ILE A 75 18.02 8.13 27.40
N LYS A 76 17.32 7.36 28.24
CA LYS A 76 17.10 7.77 29.64
C LYS A 76 18.40 7.98 30.42
N ILE A 77 19.38 7.11 30.21
CA ILE A 77 20.68 7.21 30.91
C ILE A 77 21.61 8.27 30.29
N SER A 78 21.31 8.80 29.09
CA SER A 78 22.05 9.91 28.48
C SER A 78 21.94 11.21 29.29
N ALA A 79 20.89 11.32 30.13
CA ALA A 79 20.70 12.42 31.06
C ALA A 79 21.92 12.61 32.00
N PRO A 80 22.14 13.83 32.53
CA PRO A 80 23.29 14.13 33.38
C PRO A 80 23.43 13.20 34.60
N ASN A 81 24.70 12.93 34.99
CA ASN A 81 25.09 12.29 36.24
C ASN A 81 24.68 10.81 36.42
N ASN A 82 24.45 10.09 35.31
CA ASN A 82 24.22 8.65 35.36
C ASN A 82 25.52 7.84 35.56
N LEU A 83 25.39 6.64 36.14
CA LEU A 83 26.50 5.75 36.45
C LEU A 83 27.08 5.10 35.19
N LYS A 84 28.41 4.99 35.13
CA LYS A 84 29.13 4.26 34.08
C LYS A 84 28.61 2.83 33.91
N THR A 85 28.35 2.14 35.01
CA THR A 85 27.83 0.77 35.02
C THR A 85 26.47 0.67 34.32
N SER A 86 25.60 1.67 34.48
CA SER A 86 24.29 1.69 33.80
C SER A 86 24.42 1.75 32.28
N TYR A 87 25.41 2.47 31.76
CA TYR A 87 25.72 2.49 30.34
C TYR A 87 26.31 1.16 29.88
N GLU A 88 27.26 0.61 30.63
CA GLU A 88 27.89 -0.67 30.30
C GLU A 88 26.87 -1.80 30.23
N ASP A 89 25.92 -1.85 31.17
CA ASP A 89 24.82 -2.81 31.19
C ASP A 89 23.88 -2.64 30.00
N SER A 90 23.46 -1.40 29.70
CA SER A 90 22.57 -1.11 28.57
C SER A 90 23.23 -1.49 27.25
N LEU A 91 24.50 -1.10 27.04
CA LEU A 91 25.25 -1.43 25.83
C LEU A 91 25.57 -2.92 25.73
N LYS A 92 25.82 -3.60 26.86
CA LYS A 92 25.99 -5.06 26.88
C LYS A 92 24.70 -5.76 26.44
N ASN A 93 23.54 -5.33 26.93
CA ASN A 93 22.26 -5.92 26.55
C ASN A 93 21.94 -5.73 25.08
N ILE A 94 22.24 -4.55 24.52
CA ILE A 94 22.08 -4.28 23.08
C ILE A 94 23.07 -5.14 22.28
N LEU A 95 24.36 -5.08 22.59
CA LEU A 95 25.41 -5.69 21.77
C LEU A 95 25.48 -7.22 21.87
N LYS A 96 25.01 -7.84 22.96
CA LYS A 96 25.21 -9.29 23.24
C LYS A 96 24.78 -10.19 22.07
N LYS A 97 23.65 -9.89 21.46
CA LYS A 97 23.08 -10.68 20.36
C LYS A 97 22.73 -9.85 19.12
N PHE A 98 23.16 -8.58 19.08
CA PHE A 98 22.84 -7.64 17.98
C PHE A 98 23.14 -8.21 16.60
N ARG A 99 24.29 -8.87 16.47
CA ARG A 99 24.69 -9.47 15.19
C ARG A 99 23.80 -10.65 14.82
N ASP A 100 23.50 -11.52 15.78
CA ASP A 100 22.79 -12.78 15.53
C ASP A 100 21.27 -12.58 15.38
N GLU A 101 20.70 -11.60 16.08
CA GLU A 101 19.26 -11.32 16.11
C GLU A 101 18.84 -10.22 15.11
N LEU A 102 19.74 -9.34 14.67
CA LEU A 102 19.41 -8.28 13.68
C LEU A 102 20.22 -8.42 12.39
N ILE A 103 21.56 -8.46 12.46
CA ILE A 103 22.40 -8.40 11.25
C ILE A 103 22.29 -9.69 10.41
N ILE A 104 22.45 -10.87 11.03
CA ILE A 104 22.44 -12.15 10.32
C ILE A 104 21.07 -12.45 9.68
N PRO A 105 19.92 -12.25 10.35
CA PRO A 105 18.61 -12.46 9.72
C PRO A 105 18.40 -11.56 8.50
N LEU A 106 18.83 -10.30 8.56
CA LEU A 106 18.79 -9.37 7.44
C LEU A 106 19.76 -9.72 6.31
N GLN A 107 20.86 -10.43 6.60
CA GLN A 107 21.79 -10.92 5.59
C GLN A 107 21.35 -12.23 4.94
N LYS A 108 20.75 -13.14 5.71
CA LYS A 108 20.25 -14.44 5.24
C LYS A 108 18.97 -14.29 4.42
N ASN A 109 18.11 -13.38 4.86
CA ASN A 109 16.91 -12.98 4.16
C ASN A 109 17.11 -11.52 3.77
N PRO A 110 17.94 -11.22 2.75
CA PRO A 110 18.06 -9.85 2.25
C PRO A 110 16.65 -9.40 1.96
N THR A 111 16.15 -8.48 2.79
CA THR A 111 14.84 -7.90 2.62
C THR A 111 14.86 -7.37 1.21
N THR A 112 14.05 -7.98 0.33
CA THR A 112 13.80 -7.40 -0.98
C THR A 112 13.52 -5.94 -0.69
N PRO A 113 14.26 -5.00 -1.30
CA PRO A 113 14.00 -3.60 -1.07
C PRO A 113 12.50 -3.41 -1.18
N SER A 114 11.96 -2.52 -0.35
CA SER A 114 10.79 -1.74 -0.74
C SER A 114 11.12 -1.02 -2.05
N ASN A 115 11.28 -1.77 -3.15
CA ASN A 115 10.67 -1.42 -4.40
C ASN A 115 9.26 -1.08 -3.96
N GLU A 116 8.82 0.14 -4.22
CA GLU A 116 7.40 0.32 -4.48
C GLU A 116 6.95 -0.94 -5.23
N THR A 117 6.15 -1.79 -4.55
CA THR A 117 5.56 -2.94 -5.20
C THR A 117 4.95 -2.41 -6.48
N LEU A 118 4.95 -3.19 -7.56
CA LEU A 118 4.34 -2.76 -8.82
C LEU A 118 2.92 -2.19 -8.57
N LEU A 119 2.29 -2.67 -7.50
CA LEU A 119 1.03 -2.21 -6.94
C LEU A 119 1.13 -0.77 -6.45
N THR A 120 2.03 -0.44 -5.53
CA THR A 120 2.23 0.97 -5.11
C THR A 120 2.59 1.91 -6.27
N LYS A 121 3.32 1.46 -7.30
CA LYS A 121 3.56 2.29 -8.51
C LYS A 121 2.29 2.55 -9.30
N ILE A 122 1.48 1.52 -9.54
CA ILE A 122 0.20 1.65 -10.23
C ILE A 122 -0.76 2.51 -9.42
N LEU A 123 -0.82 2.32 -8.11
CA LEU A 123 -1.68 3.10 -7.21
C LEU A 123 -1.24 4.57 -7.11
N GLY A 124 0.06 4.83 -7.09
CA GLY A 124 0.62 6.19 -7.12
C GLY A 124 0.39 6.92 -8.45
N GLY A 125 0.21 6.18 -9.54
CA GLY A 125 -0.12 6.73 -10.87
C GLY A 125 -1.60 7.04 -11.10
N LEU A 126 -2.47 6.83 -10.10
CA LEU A 126 -3.90 7.13 -10.19
C LEU A 126 -4.13 8.66 -10.11
N PRO A 127 -4.90 9.27 -11.03
CA PRO A 127 -5.16 10.70 -11.02
C PRO A 127 -6.03 11.10 -9.83
N ASN A 128 -5.66 12.24 -9.21
CA ASN A 128 -6.28 12.89 -8.06
C ASN A 128 -6.95 11.92 -7.08
N GLN A 129 -6.14 11.26 -6.24
CA GLN A 129 -6.60 10.26 -5.28
C GLN A 129 -7.68 10.80 -4.32
N GLU A 130 -7.79 12.12 -4.14
CA GLU A 130 -8.81 12.75 -3.30
C GLU A 130 -10.20 12.87 -3.98
N GLU A 131 -10.32 12.71 -5.30
CA GLU A 131 -11.60 12.83 -6.02
C GLU A 131 -12.56 11.65 -5.78
N ASN A 132 -12.06 10.53 -5.26
CA ASN A 132 -12.82 9.30 -5.17
C ASN A 132 -12.52 8.55 -3.87
N GLU A 133 -13.40 8.71 -2.88
CA GLU A 133 -13.31 8.07 -1.57
C GLU A 133 -13.17 6.54 -1.67
N TYR A 134 -13.91 5.89 -2.60
CA TYR A 134 -13.78 4.45 -2.83
C TYR A 134 -12.37 4.05 -3.26
N LEU A 135 -11.69 4.88 -4.07
CA LEU A 135 -10.33 4.60 -4.53
C LEU A 135 -9.31 4.72 -3.38
N ILE A 136 -9.49 5.71 -2.51
CA ILE A 136 -8.66 5.88 -1.30
C ILE A 136 -8.79 4.64 -0.41
N GLU A 137 -10.02 4.20 -0.16
CA GLU A 137 -10.26 3.01 0.65
C GLU A 137 -9.71 1.76 -0.03
N ALA A 138 -9.86 1.63 -1.35
CA ALA A 138 -9.30 0.52 -2.12
C ALA A 138 -7.78 0.43 -1.96
N ILE A 139 -7.08 1.56 -2.05
CA ILE A 139 -5.63 1.66 -1.83
C ILE A 139 -5.27 1.24 -0.41
N LYS A 140 -5.98 1.73 0.60
CA LYS A 140 -5.75 1.35 2.01
C LYS A 140 -5.96 -0.15 2.23
N CYS A 141 -7.00 -0.74 1.64
CA CYS A 141 -7.21 -2.18 1.70
C CYS A 141 -6.06 -2.94 1.04
N ALA A 142 -5.61 -2.49 -0.13
CA ALA A 142 -4.52 -3.12 -0.88
C ALA A 142 -3.20 -3.10 -0.09
N THR A 143 -2.85 -1.96 0.50
CA THR A 143 -1.60 -1.79 1.28
C THR A 143 -1.60 -2.58 2.58
N ASN A 144 -2.77 -2.91 3.14
CA ASN A 144 -2.91 -3.73 4.35
C ASN A 144 -3.16 -5.22 4.05
N GLY A 145 -3.05 -5.67 2.78
CA GLY A 145 -3.23 -7.08 2.41
C GLY A 145 -4.70 -7.53 2.27
N TYR A 146 -5.67 -6.63 2.38
CA TYR A 146 -7.09 -6.91 2.22
C TYR A 146 -7.51 -6.90 0.75
N TYR A 147 -6.96 -7.82 -0.05
CA TYR A 147 -7.07 -7.78 -1.52
C TYR A 147 -8.50 -7.91 -2.05
N ARG A 148 -9.35 -8.76 -1.44
CA ARG A 148 -10.76 -8.88 -1.84
C ARG A 148 -11.51 -7.55 -1.67
N ALA A 149 -11.30 -6.89 -0.54
CA ALA A 149 -11.90 -5.58 -0.28
C ALA A 149 -11.37 -4.52 -1.25
N ALA A 150 -10.06 -4.53 -1.53
CA ALA A 150 -9.44 -3.62 -2.50
C ALA A 150 -10.03 -3.77 -3.91
N VAL A 151 -10.28 -5.00 -4.39
CA VAL A 151 -10.95 -5.22 -5.68
C VAL A 151 -12.37 -4.65 -5.68
N ILE A 152 -13.15 -4.93 -4.63
CA ILE A 152 -14.54 -4.47 -4.54
C ILE A 152 -14.59 -2.93 -4.59
N LEU A 153 -13.80 -2.27 -3.75
CA LEU A 153 -13.75 -0.80 -3.67
C LEU A 153 -13.17 -0.17 -4.93
N GLY A 154 -12.13 -0.77 -5.54
CA GLY A 154 -11.57 -0.31 -6.80
C GLY A 154 -12.58 -0.36 -7.96
N TRP A 155 -13.42 -1.39 -7.98
CA TRP A 155 -14.52 -1.47 -8.95
C TRP A 155 -15.59 -0.41 -8.70
N CYS A 156 -15.98 -0.17 -7.44
CA CYS A 156 -16.90 0.92 -7.07
C CYS A 156 -16.37 2.27 -7.57
N ALA A 157 -15.08 2.54 -7.39
CA ALA A 157 -14.46 3.77 -7.87
C ALA A 157 -14.54 3.90 -9.40
N ALA A 158 -14.32 2.81 -10.15
CA ALA A 158 -14.40 2.81 -11.61
C ALA A 158 -15.84 3.04 -12.11
N ILE A 159 -16.82 2.35 -11.52
CA ILE A 159 -18.23 2.52 -11.87
C ILE A 159 -18.74 3.92 -11.52
N ASP A 160 -18.37 4.47 -10.37
CA ASP A 160 -18.73 5.85 -10.00
C ASP A 160 -18.24 6.86 -11.06
N ARG A 161 -17.00 6.72 -11.54
CA ARG A 161 -16.46 7.58 -12.61
C ARG A 161 -17.20 7.40 -13.94
N ILE A 162 -17.53 6.16 -14.30
CA ILE A 162 -18.32 5.85 -15.50
C ILE A 162 -19.72 6.47 -15.40
N GLN A 163 -20.39 6.33 -14.25
CA GLN A 163 -21.74 6.86 -14.02
C GLN A 163 -21.78 8.38 -14.07
N LYS A 164 -20.83 9.07 -13.41
CA LYS A 164 -20.66 10.52 -13.51
C LYS A 164 -20.43 10.96 -14.96
N LYS A 165 -19.67 10.19 -15.74
CA LYS A 165 -19.49 10.49 -17.15
C LYS A 165 -20.77 10.33 -17.96
N ILE A 166 -21.55 9.28 -17.69
CA ILE A 166 -22.86 9.07 -18.34
C ILE A 166 -23.82 10.22 -18.02
N GLU A 167 -23.90 10.63 -16.75
CA GLU A 167 -24.70 11.77 -16.32
C GLU A 167 -24.31 13.05 -17.09
N LYS A 168 -23.01 13.32 -17.23
CA LYS A 168 -22.49 14.47 -17.99
C LYS A 168 -22.80 14.40 -19.49
N ILE A 169 -22.78 13.20 -20.07
CA ILE A 169 -23.14 12.96 -21.47
C ILE A 169 -24.66 13.12 -21.69
N GLY A 170 -25.45 12.89 -20.65
CA GLY A 170 -26.91 12.92 -20.66
C GLY A 170 -27.51 11.52 -20.80
N PHE A 171 -28.54 11.25 -19.99
CA PHE A 171 -29.24 9.95 -19.95
C PHE A 171 -29.98 9.62 -21.24
N GLU A 172 -30.43 10.63 -22.00
CA GLU A 172 -31.06 10.43 -23.30
C GLU A 172 -30.15 9.65 -24.26
N LYS A 173 -28.87 10.04 -24.35
CA LYS A 173 -27.91 9.35 -25.21
C LYS A 173 -27.66 7.91 -24.77
N PHE A 174 -27.65 7.67 -23.45
CA PHE A 174 -27.55 6.33 -22.89
C PHE A 174 -28.76 5.47 -23.29
N ASN A 175 -29.98 6.00 -23.13
CA ASN A 175 -31.23 5.31 -23.49
C ASN A 175 -31.30 5.02 -24.99
N ILE A 176 -31.06 6.01 -25.85
CA ILE A 176 -31.05 5.84 -27.32
C ILE A 176 -30.02 4.79 -27.73
N THR A 177 -28.82 4.82 -27.15
CA THR A 177 -27.78 3.84 -27.48
C THR A 177 -28.21 2.45 -27.04
N SER A 178 -28.79 2.27 -25.85
CA SER A 178 -29.29 0.97 -25.40
C SER A 178 -30.34 0.38 -26.36
N ALA A 179 -31.30 1.20 -26.80
CA ALA A 179 -32.33 0.79 -27.77
C ALA A 179 -31.70 0.42 -29.14
N SER A 180 -30.73 1.23 -29.60
CA SER A 180 -30.00 0.99 -30.83
C SER A 180 -29.15 -0.29 -30.78
N LEU A 181 -28.53 -0.60 -29.65
CA LEU A 181 -27.79 -1.85 -29.47
C LEU A 181 -28.74 -3.05 -29.45
N SER A 182 -29.88 -2.92 -28.77
CA SER A 182 -30.86 -4.01 -28.63
C SER A 182 -31.54 -4.39 -29.95
N SER A 183 -31.54 -3.51 -30.95
CA SER A 183 -32.10 -3.79 -32.28
C SER A 183 -31.10 -4.46 -33.24
N LYS A 184 -29.82 -4.59 -32.85
CA LYS A 184 -28.81 -5.24 -33.69
C LYS A 184 -28.97 -6.75 -33.66
N THR A 185 -29.22 -7.33 -34.83
CA THR A 185 -29.37 -8.79 -35.00
C THR A 185 -28.08 -9.50 -35.42
N VAL A 186 -27.04 -8.74 -35.78
CA VAL A 186 -25.75 -9.25 -36.28
C VAL A 186 -24.57 -8.56 -35.60
N GLY A 187 -23.38 -9.18 -35.68
CA GLY A 187 -22.14 -8.64 -35.14
C GLY A 187 -22.00 -8.76 -33.62
N ARG A 188 -21.14 -7.91 -33.05
CA ARG A 188 -20.71 -7.98 -31.63
C ARG A 188 -21.86 -7.80 -30.64
N PHE A 189 -22.80 -6.91 -30.94
CA PHE A 189 -23.91 -6.55 -30.06
C PHE A 189 -25.14 -7.44 -30.25
N LYS A 190 -25.09 -8.49 -31.08
CA LYS A 190 -26.26 -9.35 -31.37
C LYS A 190 -26.89 -10.04 -30.16
N ARG A 191 -26.12 -10.17 -29.07
CA ARG A 191 -26.55 -10.79 -27.80
C ARG A 191 -27.07 -9.78 -26.79
N PHE A 192 -26.94 -8.49 -27.08
CA PHE A 192 -27.45 -7.43 -26.22
C PHE A 192 -28.95 -7.27 -26.50
N ASN A 193 -29.77 -7.43 -25.47
CA ASN A 193 -31.24 -7.43 -25.58
C ASN A 193 -31.91 -6.55 -24.50
N SER A 194 -31.16 -5.60 -23.94
CA SER A 194 -31.61 -4.81 -22.80
C SER A 194 -31.79 -3.34 -23.20
N THR A 195 -33.05 -2.91 -23.30
CA THR A 195 -33.36 -1.49 -23.50
C THR A 195 -33.48 -0.80 -22.15
N GLN A 196 -32.86 0.36 -22.01
CA GLN A 196 -32.84 1.17 -20.79
C GLN A 196 -33.68 2.44 -21.00
N ASN A 197 -34.31 2.89 -19.92
CA ASN A 197 -35.06 4.15 -19.90
C ASN A 197 -34.87 4.82 -18.54
N ILE A 198 -33.69 5.40 -18.35
CA ILE A 198 -33.29 6.08 -17.11
C ILE A 198 -33.38 7.60 -17.26
N ASN A 199 -33.73 8.28 -16.18
CA ASN A 199 -33.86 9.74 -16.10
C ASN A 199 -33.06 10.35 -14.94
N SER A 200 -32.44 9.53 -14.10
CA SER A 200 -31.66 9.98 -12.95
C SER A 200 -30.43 9.10 -12.70
N LEU A 201 -29.47 9.65 -11.94
CA LEU A 201 -28.31 8.89 -11.49
C LEU A 201 -28.70 7.74 -10.57
N SER A 202 -29.75 7.90 -9.76
CA SER A 202 -30.26 6.85 -8.87
C SER A 202 -30.74 5.64 -9.67
N GLU A 203 -31.50 5.86 -10.75
CA GLU A 203 -31.95 4.78 -11.64
C GLU A 203 -30.77 4.12 -12.37
N LEU A 204 -29.76 4.90 -12.80
CA LEU A 204 -28.55 4.35 -13.42
C LEU A 204 -27.81 3.38 -12.48
N ARG A 205 -27.82 3.62 -11.17
CA ARG A 205 -27.17 2.76 -10.17
C ARG A 205 -27.85 1.40 -9.99
N GLU A 206 -29.10 1.27 -10.42
CA GLU A 206 -29.83 -0.01 -10.40
C GLU A 206 -29.55 -0.86 -11.65
N VAL A 207 -28.97 -0.26 -12.69
CA VAL A 207 -28.59 -0.96 -13.92
C VAL A 207 -27.36 -1.84 -13.66
N PHE A 208 -27.44 -3.12 -14.03
CA PHE A 208 -26.30 -4.02 -13.88
C PHE A 208 -25.07 -3.50 -14.63
N ASP A 209 -23.91 -3.53 -13.97
CA ASP A 209 -22.64 -3.06 -14.54
C ASP A 209 -22.31 -3.68 -15.91
N THR A 210 -22.70 -4.95 -16.12
CA THR A 210 -22.51 -5.62 -17.42
C THR A 210 -23.26 -4.93 -18.56
N ILE A 211 -24.47 -4.43 -18.29
CA ILE A 211 -25.27 -3.65 -19.25
C ILE A 211 -24.61 -2.28 -19.44
N VAL A 212 -24.16 -1.64 -18.36
CA VAL A 212 -23.43 -0.36 -18.43
C VAL A 212 -22.21 -0.48 -19.35
N LEU A 213 -21.38 -1.52 -19.19
CA LEU A 213 -20.20 -1.77 -20.02
C LEU A 213 -20.54 -1.92 -21.52
N TRP A 214 -21.65 -2.59 -21.84
CA TRP A 214 -22.11 -2.71 -23.23
C TRP A 214 -22.50 -1.36 -23.82
N ILE A 215 -23.25 -0.56 -23.06
CA ILE A 215 -23.77 0.72 -23.54
C ILE A 215 -22.63 1.74 -23.70
N ILE A 216 -21.67 1.82 -22.77
CA ILE A 216 -20.53 2.73 -22.92
C ILE A 216 -19.59 2.35 -24.07
N GLU A 217 -19.51 1.06 -24.43
CA GLU A 217 -18.85 0.61 -25.66
C GLU A 217 -19.64 1.10 -26.89
N GLY A 218 -20.97 0.94 -26.88
CA GLY A 218 -21.84 1.44 -27.95
C GLY A 218 -21.79 2.96 -28.14
N ILE A 219 -21.61 3.72 -27.05
CA ILE A 219 -21.39 5.17 -27.08
C ILE A 219 -20.00 5.52 -27.67
N GLY A 220 -19.05 4.58 -27.63
CA GLY A 220 -17.67 4.77 -28.09
C GLY A 220 -16.72 5.31 -27.02
N LEU A 221 -17.09 5.23 -25.73
CA LEU A 221 -16.21 5.60 -24.63
C LEU A 221 -15.05 4.62 -24.46
N ILE A 222 -15.32 3.34 -24.74
CA ILE A 222 -14.34 2.27 -24.76
C ILE A 222 -14.46 1.47 -26.06
N ASP A 223 -13.40 0.75 -26.42
CA ASP A 223 -13.41 -0.23 -27.51
C ASP A 223 -13.74 -1.66 -27.02
N SER A 224 -13.80 -2.60 -27.95
CA SER A 224 -14.15 -4.00 -27.71
C SER A 224 -13.14 -4.75 -26.84
N ASN A 225 -11.85 -4.40 -26.92
CA ASN A 225 -10.79 -5.01 -26.12
C ASN A 225 -10.82 -4.46 -24.70
N GLN A 226 -11.02 -3.15 -24.56
CA GLN A 226 -11.22 -2.47 -23.29
C GLN A 226 -12.46 -3.00 -22.56
N HIS A 227 -13.57 -3.21 -23.26
CA HIS A 227 -14.76 -3.86 -22.68
C HIS A 227 -14.43 -5.24 -22.14
N THR A 228 -13.72 -6.07 -22.91
CA THR A 228 -13.39 -7.45 -22.50
C THR A 228 -12.52 -7.45 -21.24
N ARG A 229 -11.56 -6.53 -21.15
CA ARG A 229 -10.71 -6.34 -19.96
C ARG A 229 -11.49 -5.85 -18.73
N LEU A 230 -12.36 -4.86 -18.91
CA LEU A 230 -13.25 -4.39 -17.83
C LEU A 230 -14.24 -5.47 -17.38
N LYS A 231 -14.71 -6.32 -18.29
CA LYS A 231 -15.53 -7.48 -17.94
C LYS A 231 -14.76 -8.46 -17.06
N GLY A 232 -13.49 -8.74 -17.37
CA GLY A 232 -12.62 -9.53 -16.49
C GLY A 232 -12.45 -8.90 -15.10
N CYS A 233 -12.33 -7.57 -15.02
CA CYS A 233 -12.29 -6.85 -13.76
C CYS A 233 -13.60 -6.98 -12.96
N PHE A 234 -14.75 -6.87 -13.63
CA PHE A 234 -16.06 -7.10 -13.03
C PHE A 234 -16.21 -8.54 -12.50
N ASP A 235 -15.78 -9.52 -13.28
CA ASP A 235 -15.84 -10.93 -12.86
C ASP A 235 -14.96 -11.19 -11.63
N LEU A 236 -13.76 -10.60 -11.58
CA LEU A 236 -12.90 -10.63 -10.38
C LEU A 236 -13.58 -9.99 -9.17
N ARG A 237 -14.26 -8.85 -9.34
CA ARG A 237 -15.05 -8.23 -8.28
C ARG A 237 -16.14 -9.15 -7.77
N CYS A 238 -16.85 -9.84 -8.68
CA CYS A 238 -17.88 -10.80 -8.30
C CYS A 238 -17.28 -11.97 -7.50
N GLN A 239 -16.15 -12.52 -7.95
CA GLN A 239 -15.43 -13.58 -7.23
C GLN A 239 -14.98 -13.14 -5.83
N CYS A 240 -14.60 -11.86 -5.65
CA CYS A 240 -14.22 -11.33 -4.33
C CYS A 240 -15.40 -11.11 -3.39
N ALA A 241 -16.60 -10.86 -3.93
CA ALA A 241 -17.81 -10.59 -3.16
C ALA A 241 -18.56 -11.85 -2.71
N HIS A 242 -18.27 -13.00 -3.32
CA HIS A 242 -18.88 -14.28 -2.96
C HIS A 242 -17.89 -15.17 -2.20
N PRO A 243 -18.37 -15.98 -1.24
CA PRO A 243 -17.51 -16.96 -0.58
C PRO A 243 -16.98 -17.96 -1.61
N GLY A 244 -15.68 -18.21 -1.57
CA GLY A 244 -15.00 -19.15 -2.45
C GLY A 244 -13.56 -19.37 -2.03
N ASP A 245 -13.01 -20.52 -2.43
CA ASP A 245 -11.69 -20.98 -2.01
C ASP A 245 -10.55 -20.49 -2.90
N ALA A 246 -10.88 -19.90 -4.05
CA ALA A 246 -9.87 -19.33 -4.95
C ALA A 246 -9.13 -18.17 -4.24
N PRO A 247 -7.79 -18.27 -4.10
CA PRO A 247 -7.00 -17.23 -3.47
C PRO A 247 -6.92 -16.01 -4.40
N ILE A 248 -7.00 -14.82 -3.81
CA ILE A 248 -6.69 -13.57 -4.50
C ILE A 248 -5.26 -13.21 -4.14
N THR A 249 -4.40 -13.11 -5.16
CA THR A 249 -2.99 -12.79 -5.01
C THR A 249 -2.73 -11.33 -5.39
N GLU A 250 -1.54 -10.83 -5.06
CA GLU A 250 -1.09 -9.52 -5.50
C GLU A 250 -1.09 -9.39 -7.04
N TYR A 251 -0.77 -10.46 -7.78
CA TYR A 251 -0.81 -10.45 -9.25
C TYR A 251 -2.21 -10.20 -9.83
N ASN A 252 -3.24 -10.77 -9.18
CA ASN A 252 -4.63 -10.50 -9.58
C ASN A 252 -4.97 -9.02 -9.38
N LEU A 253 -4.53 -8.46 -8.25
CA LEU A 253 -4.74 -7.06 -7.90
C LEU A 253 -4.01 -6.11 -8.85
N LEU A 254 -2.76 -6.45 -9.21
CA LEU A 254 -1.95 -5.71 -10.18
C LEU A 254 -2.63 -5.62 -11.54
N SER A 255 -3.05 -6.77 -12.08
CA SER A 255 -3.75 -6.81 -13.36
C SER A 255 -5.04 -5.99 -13.31
N PHE A 256 -5.79 -6.11 -12.22
CA PHE A 256 -7.05 -5.39 -12.02
C PHE A 256 -6.84 -3.86 -11.99
N PHE A 257 -5.99 -3.35 -11.12
CA PHE A 257 -5.78 -1.90 -11.02
C PHE A 257 -5.07 -1.32 -12.25
N SER A 258 -4.22 -2.09 -12.93
CA SER A 258 -3.62 -1.64 -14.18
C SER A 258 -4.68 -1.39 -15.24
N ASP A 259 -5.66 -2.29 -15.38
CA ASP A 259 -6.74 -2.16 -16.36
C ASP A 259 -7.65 -0.98 -16.02
N LEU A 260 -8.05 -0.85 -14.75
CA LEU A 260 -8.87 0.29 -14.31
C LEU A 260 -8.15 1.63 -14.50
N ASN A 261 -6.86 1.70 -14.18
CA ASN A 261 -6.08 2.92 -14.32
C ASN A 261 -5.99 3.37 -15.78
N GLU A 262 -5.63 2.47 -16.69
CA GLU A 262 -5.45 2.82 -18.11
C GLU A 262 -6.78 3.06 -18.83
N ILE A 263 -7.81 2.25 -18.55
CA ILE A 263 -9.06 2.28 -19.32
C ILE A 263 -10.06 3.31 -18.78
N VAL A 264 -10.08 3.54 -17.46
CA VAL A 264 -11.08 4.40 -16.81
C VAL A 264 -10.44 5.64 -16.22
N PHE A 265 -9.47 5.51 -15.32
CA PHE A 265 -9.02 6.66 -14.52
C PHE A 265 -8.16 7.65 -15.31
N ARG A 266 -7.22 7.19 -16.14
CA ARG A 266 -6.36 8.04 -17.00
C ARG A 266 -6.98 8.35 -18.36
N ASN A 267 -8.04 7.66 -18.73
CA ASN A 267 -8.69 7.84 -20.01
C ASN A 267 -9.46 9.16 -20.04
N THR A 268 -9.02 10.09 -20.90
CA THR A 268 -9.59 11.43 -21.03
C THR A 268 -11.06 11.43 -21.42
N LYS A 269 -11.56 10.35 -22.04
CA LYS A 269 -13.00 10.20 -22.32
C LYS A 269 -13.84 10.13 -21.05
N PHE A 270 -13.26 9.69 -19.93
CA PHE A 270 -13.90 9.66 -18.60
C PHE A 270 -13.46 10.80 -17.68
N ALA A 271 -12.64 11.73 -18.17
CA ALA A 271 -12.27 12.91 -17.41
C ALA A 271 -13.50 13.82 -17.19
N ASN A 272 -13.47 14.49 -16.03
CA ASN A 272 -14.45 15.50 -15.63
C ASN A 272 -14.42 16.70 -16.55
#